data_AF-A0A8S9GUK2-F1
#
_entry.id   AF-A0A8S9GUK2-F1
#
_cell.length_a   1.000
_cell.length_b   1.000
_cell.length_c   1.000
_cell.angle_alpha   90.00
_cell.angle_beta   90.00
_cell.angle_gamma   90.00
#
_symmetry.space_group_name_H-M   'P 1'
#
loop_
_entity.id
_entity.type
_entity.pdbx_description
1 polymer ?
#
loop_
_entity_poly.entity_id
_entity_poly.type
_entity_poly.pdbx_seq_one_letter_code
_entity_poly.pdbx_strand_id
1 'polypeptide(L)' 'MKAPDSFRNPGLWCDFHRDQGHRTEDCVALRIEVNELLKKGHLREFLSVKAKSHLCKEVTGKPTEAVPASPR' A
#
# COMPACT_ATOMS: atom_id res chain seq x y z
N MET A 1 11.27 -2.37 6.11
CA MET A 1 10.14 -2.65 5.20
C MET A 1 9.98 -1.44 4.30
N LYS A 2 9.94 -1.59 2.96
CA LYS A 2 9.66 -0.45 2.07
C LYS A 2 8.16 -0.36 1.87
N ALA A 3 7.54 0.72 2.33
CA ALA A 3 6.17 1.03 1.97
C ALA A 3 6.05 1.22 0.44
N PRO A 4 4.93 0.89 -0.20
CA PRO A 4 4.70 1.25 -1.60
C PRO A 4 4.79 2.78 -1.75
N ASP A 5 5.24 3.26 -2.91
CA ASP A 5 5.54 4.69 -3.10
C ASP A 5 4.30 5.59 -2.92
N SER A 6 3.09 5.04 -3.07
CA SER A 6 1.82 5.71 -2.79
C SER A 6 1.54 5.99 -1.31
N PHE A 7 2.24 5.34 -0.38
CA PHE A 7 2.10 5.53 1.06
C PHE A 7 3.29 6.24 1.69
N ARG A 8 4.27 6.65 0.87
CA ARG A 8 5.49 7.30 1.35
C ARG A 8 5.33 8.81 1.30
N ASN A 9 5.65 9.44 2.41
CA ASN A 9 5.92 10.87 2.47
C ASN A 9 7.44 11.12 2.52
N PRO A 10 8.05 11.67 1.45
CA PRO A 10 9.48 11.95 1.42
C PRO A 10 9.98 12.88 2.53
N GLY A 11 9.09 13.69 3.13
CA GLY A 11 9.40 14.58 4.24
C GLY A 11 9.44 13.89 5.61
N LEU A 12 9.15 12.59 5.69
CA LEU A 12 9.19 11.82 6.93
C LEU A 12 10.40 10.87 6.93
N TRP A 13 11.02 10.71 8.09
CA TRP A 13 12.16 9.83 8.33
C TRP A 13 11.87 8.84 9.45
N CYS A 14 12.25 7.58 9.24
CA CYS A 14 12.15 6.52 10.23
C CYS A 14 13.55 6.12 10.70
N ASP A 15 13.91 6.47 11.94
CA ASP A 15 15.23 6.11 12.51
C ASP A 15 15.45 4.61 12.67
N PHE A 16 14.38 3.87 12.94
CA PHE A 16 14.45 2.41 13.12
C PHE A 16 14.83 1.68 11.82
N HIS A 17 14.27 2.12 10.69
CA HIS A 17 14.52 1.52 9.38
C HIS A 17 15.58 2.27 8.56
N ARG A 18 15.97 3.47 9.02
CA ARG A 18 16.88 4.39 8.35
C ARG A 18 16.44 4.69 6.91
N ASP A 19 15.14 4.95 6.73
CA ASP A 19 14.53 5.24 5.44
C ASP A 19 13.52 6.39 5.50
N GLN A 20 13.24 6.95 4.32
CA GLN A 20 12.25 8.01 4.13
C GLN A 20 10.88 7.43 3.75
N GLY A 21 9.82 8.03 4.26
CA GLY A 21 8.45 7.69 3.90
C GLY A 21 7.47 7.76 5.07
N HIS A 22 7.90 7.36 6.26
CA HIS A 22 7.09 7.27 7.48
C HIS A 22 7.95 7.57 8.70
N ARG A 23 7.34 7.73 9.88
CA ARG A 23 8.08 7.90 11.14
C ARG A 23 8.20 6.58 11.92
N THR A 24 9.08 6.55 12.90
CA THR A 24 9.24 5.39 13.79
C THR A 24 7.95 5.04 14.53
N GLU A 25 7.15 6.04 14.91
CA GLU A 25 5.85 5.84 15.58
C GLU A 25 4.88 5.07 14.68
N ASP A 26 4.87 5.34 13.37
CA ASP A 26 4.02 4.63 12.41
C ASP A 26 4.37 3.14 12.36
N CYS A 27 5.67 2.81 12.44
CA CYS A 27 6.13 1.43 12.51
C CYS A 27 5.69 0.75 13.81
N VAL A 28 5.80 1.45 14.95
CA VAL A 28 5.41 0.90 16.25
C VAL A 28 3.90 0.65 16.30
N ALA A 29 3.10 1.60 15.83
CA ALA A 29 1.64 1.47 15.75
C ALA A 29 1.24 0.28 14.87
N LEU A 30 1.83 0.17 13.68
CA LEU A 30 1.57 -0.95 12.77
C LEU A 30 1.91 -2.29 13.40
N ARG A 31 3.04 -2.39 14.12
CA ARG A 31 3.44 -3.62 14.82
C ARG A 31 2.44 -4.01 15.90
N ILE A 32 1.92 -3.04 16.66
CA ILE A 32 0.91 -3.29 17.69
C ILE A 32 -0.38 -3.80 17.03
N GLU A 33 -0.85 -3.14 15.98
CA GLU A 33 -2.06 -3.53 15.26
C GLU A 33 -1.97 -4.96 14.70
N VAL A 34 -0.85 -5.30 14.03
CA VAL A 34 -0.60 -6.66 13.52
C VAL A 34 -0.59 -7.67 14.66
N ASN A 35 0.02 -7.36 15.80
CA ASN A 35 0.04 -8.24 16.96
C ASN A 35 -1.37 -8.47 17.55
N GLU A 36 -2.20 -7.43 17.63
CA GLU A 36 -3.58 -7.57 18.07
C GLU A 36 -4.43 -8.39 17.10
N LEU A 37 -4.23 -8.22 15.79
CA LEU A 37 -4.88 -9.06 14.78
C LEU A 37 -4.47 -10.53 14.88
N LEU A 38 -3.20 -10.80 15.20
CA LEU A 38 -2.71 -12.15 15.44
C LEU A 38 -3.35 -12.76 16.69
N LYS A 39 -3.37 -12.04 17.81
CA LYS A 39 -4.01 -12.50 19.06
C LYS A 39 -5.48 -12.82 18.88
N LYS A 40 -6.19 -12.03 18.07
CA LYS A 40 -7.62 -12.23 17.77
C LYS A 40 -7.85 -13.31 16.70
N GLY A 41 -6.81 -13.79 16.01
CA GLY A 41 -6.95 -14.73 14.89
C GLY A 41 -7.55 -14.11 13.62
N HIS A 42 -7.63 -12.78 13.53
CA HIS A 42 -8.35 -12.06 12.46
C HIS A 42 -7.42 -11.57 11.33
N LEU A 43 -6.13 -11.87 11.37
CA LEU A 43 -5.17 -11.39 10.38
C LEU A 43 -5.55 -11.77 8.93
N ARG A 44 -6.07 -13.00 8.73
CA ARG A 44 -6.46 -13.48 7.39
C ARG A 44 -7.63 -12.70 6.80
N GLU A 45 -8.64 -12.38 7.63
CA GLU A 45 -9.80 -11.60 7.19
C GLU A 45 -9.40 -10.17 6.84
N PHE A 46 -8.60 -9.53 7.70
CA PHE A 46 -8.07 -8.20 7.46
C PHE A 46 -7.31 -8.09 6.13
N LEU A 47 -6.43 -9.05 5.84
CA LEU A 47 -5.69 -9.10 4.57
C LEU A 47 -6.61 -9.35 3.37
N SER A 48 -7.63 -10.19 3.52
CA SER A 48 -8.63 -10.47 2.47
C SER A 48 -9.43 -9.22 2.10
N VAL A 49 -9.90 -8.46 3.10
CA VAL A 49 -10.60 -7.18 2.89
C VAL A 49 -9.69 -6.16 2.22
N LYS A 50 -8.45 -6.03 2.70
CA LYS A 50 -7.47 -5.11 2.13
C LYS A 50 -7.17 -5.47 0.66
N ALA A 51 -6.93 -6.74 0.35
CA ALA A 51 -6.66 -7.19 -1.01
C ALA A 51 -7.81 -6.81 -1.98
N LYS A 52 -9.07 -7.02 -1.57
CA LYS A 52 -10.24 -6.61 -2.36
C LYS A 52 -10.31 -5.09 -2.58
N SER A 53 -9.94 -4.29 -1.57
CA SER A 53 -9.92 -2.83 -1.68
C SER A 53 -8.85 -2.30 -2.64
N HIS A 54 -7.74 -3.03 -2.82
CA HIS A 54 -6.71 -2.70 -3.80
C HIS A 54 -7.09 -3.16 -5.21
N LEU A 55 -7.77 -4.30 -5.37
CA LEU A 55 -8.23 -4.80 -6.66
C LEU A 55 -9.31 -3.90 -7.29
N CYS A 56 -10.18 -3.30 -6.47
CA CYS A 56 -11.22 -2.37 -6.95
C CYS A 56 -10.64 -1.06 -7.53
N LYS A 57 -9.37 -0.73 -7.24
CA LYS A 57 -8.69 0.45 -7.80
C LYS A 57 -8.06 0.20 -9.17
N GLU A 58 -7.88 -1.06 -9.55
CA GLU A 58 -7.32 -1.42 -10.86
C GLU A 58 -8.40 -1.45 -11.96
N VAL A 59 -9.68 -1.61 -11.59
CA VAL A 59 -10.85 -1.45 -12.46
C VAL A 59 -11.32 0.01 -12.47
N THR A 60 -10.42 0.97 -12.70
CA THR A 60 -10.82 2.32 -13.16
C THR A 60 -9.79 2.99 -14.05
N GLY A 61 -8.81 2.23 -14.56
CA GLY A 61 -8.12 2.57 -15.81
C GLY A 61 -8.94 2.03 -16.98
N LYS A 62 -9.97 2.76 -17.41
CA LYS A 62 -10.82 2.36 -18.55
C LYS A 62 -9.99 2.33 -19.87
N PRO A 63 -10.21 1.33 -20.75
CA PRO A 63 -9.57 1.19 -22.05
C PRO A 63 -10.30 2.01 -23.15
N THR A 64 -9.53 2.65 -24.04
CA THR A 64 -9.93 3.33 -25.29
C THR A 64 -8.62 3.61 -26.02
N GLU A 65 -8.42 3.49 -27.33
CA GLU A 65 -9.10 2.94 -28.49
C GLU A 65 -8.05 3.15 -29.61
N ALA A 66 -8.06 2.29 -30.62
CA ALA A 66 -7.12 2.33 -31.72
C ALA A 66 -7.07 3.69 -32.45
N VAL A 67 -5.87 4.13 -32.81
CA VAL A 67 -5.68 5.01 -33.97
C VAL A 67 -4.68 4.32 -34.89
N PRO A 68 -5.06 3.89 -36.11
CA PRO A 68 -4.11 3.33 -37.06
C PRO A 68 -3.20 4.46 -37.56
N ALA A 69 -1.90 4.21 -37.54
CA ALA A 69 -0.90 5.11 -38.10
C ALA A 69 -1.07 5.16 -39.63
N SER A 70 -1.39 6.35 -40.18
CA SER A 70 -1.25 6.62 -41.61
C SER A 70 0.19 7.00 -41.94
N PRO A 71 0.75 6.61 -43.11
CA PRO A 71 2.15 6.83 -43.44
C PRO A 71 2.38 8.23 -44.03
N ARG A 72 3.62 8.72 -43.90
CA ARG A 72 4.13 9.89 -44.63
C ARG A 72 4.83 9.46 -45.91
#